data_AF-A0A5J4NRJ6-F1
#
_entry.id   AF-A0A5J4NRJ6-F1
#
_cell.length_a   1.000
_cell.length_b   1.000
_cell.length_c   1.000
_cell.angle_alpha   90.00
_cell.angle_beta   90.00
_cell.angle_gamma   90.00
#
_symmetry.space_group_name_H-M   'P 1'
#
loop_
_entity.id
_entity.type
_entity.pdbx_description
1 polymer ?
#
loop_
_entity_poly.entity_id
_entity_poly.type
_entity_poly.pdbx_seq_one_letter_code
_entity_poly.pdbx_strand_id
1 'polypeptide(L)'
;MSSAGLLLGVRKNDHKYFGSRSDGLIQDDHIPFLYRGVPVLHLIPVPFPIGWHTVGDNATIIDWDVSKDLVNLMEAFVRSFLHLL
;
A
#
# COMPACT_ATOMS: atom_id res chain seq x y z
N MET A 1 -15.15 6.76 -18.75
CA MET A 1 -16.04 6.40 -17.63
C MET A 1 -15.41 6.95 -16.36
N SER A 2 -16.19 7.67 -15.55
CA SER A 2 -15.67 8.56 -14.50
C SER A 2 -14.89 7.81 -13.41
N SER A 3 -13.60 8.12 -13.29
CA SER A 3 -12.66 7.68 -12.24
C SER A 3 -12.99 8.27 -10.85
N ALA A 4 -14.10 8.98 -10.71
CA ALA A 4 -14.37 9.86 -9.57
C ALA A 4 -14.89 9.17 -8.29
N GLY A 5 -14.99 7.83 -8.24
CA GLY A 5 -15.68 7.14 -7.13
C GLY A 5 -14.92 6.04 -6.39
N LEU A 6 -13.69 5.71 -6.78
CA LEU A 6 -13.00 4.50 -6.29
C LEU A 6 -12.12 4.72 -5.05
N LEU A 7 -11.71 5.96 -4.77
CA LEU A 7 -10.79 6.32 -3.68
C LEU A 7 -11.50 7.19 -2.64
N LEU A 8 -12.15 6.54 -1.67
CA LEU A 8 -12.95 7.15 -0.60
C LEU A 8 -12.09 7.86 0.47
N GLY A 9 -10.93 7.30 0.82
CA GLY A 9 -10.03 7.83 1.85
C GLY A 9 -9.25 9.07 1.39
N VAL A 10 -8.86 9.14 0.11
CA VAL A 10 -8.22 10.34 -0.48
C VAL A 10 -9.10 11.58 -0.33
N ARG A 11 -10.42 11.41 -0.47
CA ARG A 11 -11.39 12.52 -0.44
C ARG A 11 -11.66 13.07 0.95
N LYS A 12 -11.63 12.22 1.98
CA LYS A 12 -12.00 12.64 3.35
C LYS A 12 -10.88 13.36 4.06
N ASN A 13 -9.63 12.98 3.81
CA ASN A 13 -8.51 13.36 4.67
C ASN A 13 -7.30 13.96 3.92
N ASP A 14 -7.43 14.25 2.61
CA ASP A 14 -6.33 14.70 1.74
C ASP A 14 -5.08 13.80 1.82
N HIS A 15 -5.32 12.50 2.05
CA HIS A 15 -4.27 11.51 2.24
C HIS A 15 -3.64 11.11 0.90
N LYS A 16 -2.31 11.22 0.82
CA LYS A 16 -1.52 10.63 -0.27
C LYS A 16 -1.20 9.18 0.08
N TYR A 17 -1.64 8.24 -0.75
CA TYR A 17 -1.30 6.82 -0.56
C TYR A 17 0.16 6.49 -0.89
N PHE A 18 0.73 7.19 -1.86
CA PHE A 18 2.10 6.98 -2.28
C PHE A 18 2.91 8.24 -2.01
N GLY A 19 3.93 8.10 -1.17
CA GLY A 19 4.95 9.11 -0.94
C GLY A 19 6.10 8.98 -1.94
N SER A 20 7.10 9.84 -1.78
CA SER A 20 8.39 9.65 -2.44
C SER A 20 8.99 8.31 -2.02
N ARG A 21 9.67 7.65 -2.96
CA ARG A 21 10.42 6.42 -2.67
C ARG A 21 11.39 6.69 -1.50
N SER A 22 11.38 5.82 -0.50
CA SER A 22 12.39 5.81 0.53
C SER A 22 13.66 5.14 -0.02
N ASP A 23 14.81 5.79 0.16
CA ASP A 23 16.12 5.26 -0.27
C ASP A 23 16.73 4.28 0.76
N GLY A 24 16.02 4.00 1.86
CA GLY A 24 16.47 3.09 2.91
C GLY A 24 16.23 1.61 2.57
N LEU A 25 17.19 0.75 2.90
CA LEU A 25 17.02 -0.70 2.78
C LEU A 25 16.18 -1.22 3.95
N ILE A 26 14.91 -1.51 3.71
CA ILE A 26 14.06 -2.19 4.67
C ILE A 26 14.27 -3.69 4.52
N GLN A 27 14.66 -4.36 5.61
CA GLN A 27 14.71 -5.81 5.64
C GLN A 27 13.32 -6.37 5.90
N ASP A 28 12.87 -7.21 4.97
CA ASP A 28 11.57 -7.87 5.00
C ASP A 28 11.66 -9.14 4.13
N ASP A 29 10.56 -9.87 3.98
CA ASP A 29 10.50 -11.16 3.29
C ASP A 29 11.00 -11.12 1.83
N HIS A 30 11.04 -9.93 1.20
CA HIS A 30 11.48 -9.77 -0.18
C HIS A 30 13.01 -9.88 -0.36
N ILE A 31 13.82 -9.75 0.70
CA ILE A 31 15.29 -9.67 0.60
C ILE A 31 15.91 -10.90 -0.11
N PRO A 32 15.53 -12.15 0.20
CA PRO A 32 16.06 -13.32 -0.52
C PRO A 32 15.71 -13.34 -2.01
N PHE A 33 14.58 -12.76 -2.41
CA PHE A 33 14.15 -12.66 -3.81
C PHE A 33 14.92 -11.58 -4.56
N LEU A 34 15.10 -10.43 -3.92
CA LEU A 34 15.89 -9.32 -4.46
C LEU A 34 17.33 -9.77 -4.76
N TYR A 35 17.96 -10.52 -3.85
CA TYR A 35 19.31 -11.08 -4.07
C TYR A 35 19.40 -12.07 -5.23
N ARG A 36 18.27 -12.64 -5.68
CA ARG A 36 18.20 -13.55 -6.83
C ARG A 36 17.77 -12.84 -8.12
N GLY A 37 17.69 -11.51 -8.12
CA GLY A 37 17.35 -10.71 -9.30
C GLY A 37 15.85 -10.66 -9.62
N VAL A 38 14.98 -11.06 -8.69
CA VAL A 38 13.52 -10.93 -8.88
C VAL A 38 13.15 -9.45 -8.75
N PRO A 39 12.41 -8.85 -9.72
CA PRO A 39 11.88 -7.51 -9.57
C PRO A 39 10.89 -7.45 -8.40
N VAL A 40 11.08 -6.50 -7.49
CA VAL A 40 10.23 -6.34 -6.29
C VAL A 40 9.54 -4.98 -6.30
N LEU A 41 8.22 -5.00 -6.13
CA LEU A 41 7.44 -3.84 -5.73
C LEU A 41 7.08 -4.00 -4.23
N HIS A 42 7.85 -3.39 -3.34
CA HIS A 42 7.65 -3.49 -1.89
C HIS A 42 6.71 -2.38 -1.41
N LEU A 43 5.44 -2.73 -1.19
CA LEU A 43 4.41 -1.81 -0.72
C LEU A 43 4.40 -1.74 0.81
N ILE A 44 5.38 -1.03 1.38
CA ILE A 44 5.50 -0.82 2.83
C ILE A 44 5.52 0.69 3.15
N PRO A 45 4.77 1.18 4.15
CA PRO A 45 4.81 2.59 4.51
C PRO A 45 6.15 2.99 5.12
N VAL A 46 6.63 4.18 4.78
CA VAL A 46 7.75 4.85 5.46
C VAL A 46 7.34 6.28 5.80
N PRO A 47 7.37 6.68 7.09
CA PRO A 47 7.72 5.89 8.28
C PRO A 47 6.73 4.73 8.55
N PHE A 48 7.14 3.75 9.37
CA PHE A 48 6.22 2.71 9.84
C PHE A 48 5.07 3.32 10.68
N PRO A 49 3.90 2.66 10.75
CA PRO A 49 2.78 3.15 11.55
C PRO A 49 3.17 3.29 13.03
N ILE A 50 2.59 4.28 13.71
CA ILE A 50 2.86 4.57 15.12
C ILE A 50 2.61 3.35 16.03
N GLY A 51 1.65 2.49 15.66
CA GLY A 51 1.32 1.27 16.40
C GLY A 51 2.29 0.11 16.21
N TRP A 52 3.21 0.16 15.23
CA TRP A 52 4.09 -0.95 14.87
C TRP A 52 4.87 -1.49 16.08
N HIS A 53 4.85 -2.81 16.28
CA HIS A 53 5.47 -3.51 17.41
C HIS A 53 4.97 -3.05 18.80
N THR A 54 3.72 -2.59 18.88
CA THR A 54 3.04 -2.30 20.16
C THR A 54 1.77 -3.15 20.29
N VAL A 55 1.26 -3.31 21.52
CA VAL A 55 -0.06 -3.91 21.76
C VAL A 55 -1.22 -3.08 21.18
N GLY A 56 -0.94 -1.83 20.79
CA GLY A 56 -1.88 -0.94 20.14
C GLY A 56 -2.13 -1.27 18.66
N ASP A 57 -1.29 -2.10 18.04
CA ASP A 57 -1.52 -2.61 16.69
C ASP A 57 -2.64 -3.65 16.70
N ASN A 58 -3.88 -3.16 16.62
CA ASN A 58 -5.09 -3.98 16.69
C ASN A 58 -6.20 -3.40 15.81
N ALA A 59 -7.33 -4.11 15.73
CA ALA A 59 -8.42 -3.75 14.83
C ALA A 59 -9.02 -2.35 15.06
N THR A 60 -8.83 -1.75 16.23
CA THR A 60 -9.42 -0.44 16.55
C THR A 60 -8.71 0.73 15.88
N ILE A 61 -7.45 0.56 15.45
CA ILE A 61 -6.67 1.62 14.78
C ILE A 61 -6.70 1.50 13.25
N ILE A 62 -7.43 0.53 12.70
CA ILE A 62 -7.54 0.32 11.26
C ILE A 62 -8.40 1.42 10.63
N ASP A 63 -7.87 2.10 9.61
CA ASP A 63 -8.66 2.93 8.71
C ASP A 63 -9.28 2.06 7.60
N TRP A 64 -10.59 1.82 7.72
CA TRP A 64 -11.34 0.96 6.80
C TRP A 64 -11.56 1.58 5.43
N ASP A 65 -11.64 2.91 5.33
CA ASP A 65 -11.79 3.60 4.05
C ASP A 65 -10.47 3.47 3.26
N VAL A 66 -9.32 3.67 3.92
CA VAL A 66 -8.00 3.44 3.33
C VAL A 66 -7.79 1.98 2.92
N SER A 67 -8.22 1.04 3.75
CA SER A 67 -8.11 -0.40 3.44
C SER A 67 -8.89 -0.76 2.18
N LYS A 68 -10.12 -0.24 2.03
CA LYS A 68 -10.95 -0.46 0.84
C LYS A 68 -10.34 0.16 -0.42
N ASP A 69 -9.78 1.36 -0.29
CA ASP A 69 -9.10 2.04 -1.40
C ASP A 69 -7.88 1.26 -1.89
N LEU A 70 -7.07 0.71 -0.97
CA LEU A 70 -5.92 -0.13 -1.33
C LEU A 70 -6.35 -1.42 -2.03
N VAL A 71 -7.43 -2.07 -1.59
CA VAL A 71 -8.00 -3.24 -2.28
C VAL A 71 -8.41 -2.89 -3.71
N ASN A 72 -9.15 -1.80 -3.90
CA ASN A 72 -9.56 -1.35 -5.23
C ASN A 72 -8.35 -1.04 -6.14
N LEU A 73 -7.30 -0.43 -5.57
CA LEU A 73 -6.09 -0.10 -6.30
C LEU A 73 -5.30 -1.36 -6.68
N MET A 74 -5.15 -2.32 -5.77
CA MET A 74 -4.50 -3.60 -6.06
C MET A 74 -5.26 -4.37 -7.13
N GLU A 75 -6.59 -4.41 -7.07
CA GLU A 75 -7.41 -5.05 -8.10
C GLU A 75 -7.19 -4.39 -9.48
N ALA A 76 -7.25 -3.05 -9.55
CA ALA A 76 -7.00 -2.31 -10.78
C ALA A 76 -5.58 -2.54 -11.30
N PHE A 77 -4.58 -2.55 -10.42
CA PHE A 77 -3.19 -2.82 -10.78
C PHE A 77 -3.03 -4.23 -11.38
N VAL A 78 -3.53 -5.27 -10.71
CA VAL A 78 -3.43 -6.65 -11.18
C VAL A 78 -4.17 -6.84 -12.50
N ARG A 79 -5.40 -6.31 -12.63
CA ARG A 79 -6.15 -6.37 -13.89
C ARG A 79 -5.41 -5.67 -15.02
N SER A 80 -4.86 -4.48 -14.76
CA SER A 80 -4.05 -3.73 -15.74
C SER A 80 -2.81 -4.51 -16.18
N PHE A 81 -2.07 -5.04 -15.20
CA PHE A 81 -0.84 -5.79 -15.41
C PHE A 81 -1.06 -7.07 -16.23
N LEU A 82 -2.22 -7.72 -16.04
CA LEU A 82 -2.62 -8.91 -16.79
C LEU A 82 -3.40 -8.60 -18.08
N HIS A 83 -3.56 -7.33 -18.45
CA HIS A 83 -4.32 -6.89 -19.63
C HIS A 83 -5.80 -7.32 -19.63
N LEU A 84 -6.43 -7.25 -18.46
CA LEU A 84 -7.84 -7.59 -18.21
C LEU A 84 -8.74 -6.36 -18.00
N LEU A 85 -8.21 -5.15 -18.27
CA LEU A 85 -8.95 -3.89 -18.25
C LEU A 85 -9.37 -3.46 -19.65
#